data_AF-A0A2V8PUT6-F1
#
_entry.id   AF-A0A2V8PUT6-F1
#
_cell.length_a   1.000
_cell.length_b   1.000
_cell.length_c   1.000
_cell.angle_alpha   90.00
_cell.angle_beta   90.00
_cell.angle_gamma   90.00
#
_symmetry.space_group_name_H-M   'P 1'
#
loop_
_entity.id
_entity.type
_entity.pdbx_description
1 polymer ?
#
loop_
_entity_poly.entity_id
_entity_poly.type
_entity_poly.pdbx_seq_one_letter_code
_entity_poly.pdbx_strand_id
1 'polypeptide(L)'
;MSDPTLKATICPQCGTPATPGESFCRNCGKELFAPTITAPPPAVPKVQPPVHPPQLQPPTMTPNRKRRSPLMLGCLIIIGLIVVAAGAGGIYVWRRVSYSPPVRQAPDIPERAAGTMTEFPVDNDPNAPAKPTSVQTESLSGNTTKSDSSSAAKLPPGVDRSKLSKGATTMTSSTYKPQPKTPKASSTPDSTKDNVYICVLTAIPNQSNFGDGLANSVVQATNGTKTGVKVQSPKGATYIGSKIRSAQANVYVLTKQGADLVILIYGPDPATLTVVDRLAQNVGNGEGLIDYPEIKQSLWTLPAKTPSDLTLQEINTVTGAQIGSGGDLPSGMRPFIPDRLTGARYTDAGRQEWVAVNLEYGSTFQAWRTWLLARSALGISGGQATTVRDVDALYLNQEGKRILVFQKGPYVVLLTGPGSATVERLVALGNQIQV
;
A
#
# COMPACT_ATOMS: atom_id res chain seq x y z
N MET A 1 15.05 -40.20 -8.92
CA MET A 1 13.67 -40.72 -8.89
C MET A 1 12.85 -39.72 -8.10
N SER A 2 11.98 -38.98 -8.76
CA SER A 2 11.28 -37.82 -8.20
C SER A 2 9.90 -38.26 -7.70
N ASP A 3 9.62 -37.95 -6.43
CA ASP A 3 8.36 -38.19 -5.74
C ASP A 3 7.19 -37.45 -6.44
N PRO A 4 6.10 -38.14 -6.86
CA PRO A 4 5.02 -37.54 -7.64
C PRO A 4 4.05 -36.67 -6.81
N THR A 5 4.29 -36.47 -5.51
CA THR A 5 3.30 -35.85 -4.62
C THR A 5 3.45 -34.33 -4.41
N LEU A 6 4.41 -33.68 -5.06
CA LEU A 6 4.67 -32.23 -4.94
C LEU A 6 4.30 -31.48 -6.25
N LYS A 7 3.03 -31.52 -6.65
CA LYS A 7 2.48 -30.45 -7.50
C LYS A 7 1.76 -29.44 -6.61
N ALA A 8 2.33 -28.23 -6.50
CA ALA A 8 1.63 -27.09 -5.94
C ALA A 8 0.40 -26.80 -6.83
N THR A 9 -0.76 -27.28 -6.42
CA THR A 9 -2.01 -27.06 -7.14
C THR A 9 -2.48 -25.63 -6.91
N ILE A 10 -2.65 -24.86 -7.97
CA ILE A 10 -3.22 -23.52 -7.91
C ILE A 10 -4.74 -23.64 -7.77
N CYS A 11 -5.35 -22.83 -6.90
CA CYS A 11 -6.80 -22.84 -6.73
C CYS A 11 -7.50 -22.45 -8.06
N PRO A 12 -8.41 -23.28 -8.60
CA PRO A 12 -9.06 -23.02 -9.89
C PRO A 12 -10.06 -21.85 -9.85
N GLN A 13 -10.42 -21.35 -8.67
CA GLN A 13 -11.38 -20.24 -8.54
C GLN A 13 -10.73 -18.88 -8.34
N CYS A 14 -9.60 -18.79 -7.65
CA CYS A 14 -8.99 -17.50 -7.32
C CYS A 14 -7.49 -17.41 -7.62
N GLY A 15 -6.88 -18.46 -8.18
CA GLY A 15 -5.47 -18.45 -8.59
C GLY A 15 -4.46 -18.49 -7.44
N THR A 16 -4.90 -18.62 -6.18
CA THR A 16 -3.99 -18.68 -5.04
C THR A 16 -3.24 -20.03 -5.00
N PRO A 17 -1.91 -20.04 -4.80
CA PRO A 17 -1.15 -21.27 -4.65
C PRO A 17 -1.59 -22.01 -3.37
N ALA A 18 -1.95 -23.29 -3.49
CA ALA A 18 -2.22 -24.13 -2.33
C ALA A 18 -0.92 -24.73 -1.78
N THR A 19 -0.83 -24.82 -0.45
CA THR A 19 0.23 -25.59 0.20
C THR A 19 -0.12 -27.09 0.11
N PRO A 20 0.85 -28.01 -0.09
CA PRO A 20 0.59 -29.44 -0.14
C PRO A 20 -0.20 -29.92 1.10
N GLY A 21 -1.32 -30.61 0.89
CA GLY A 21 -2.19 -31.11 1.96
C GLY A 21 -3.36 -30.20 2.35
N GLU A 22 -3.47 -28.98 1.82
CA GLU A 22 -4.65 -28.12 2.04
C GLU A 22 -5.89 -28.67 1.29
N SER A 23 -6.95 -29.02 2.03
CA SER A 23 -8.22 -29.49 1.43
C SER A 23 -9.10 -28.34 0.92
N PHE A 24 -8.92 -27.13 1.46
CA PHE A 24 -9.67 -25.92 1.10
C PHE A 24 -8.72 -24.76 0.82
N CYS A 25 -9.09 -23.89 -0.11
CA CYS A 25 -8.33 -22.70 -0.46
C CYS A 25 -8.40 -21.69 0.68
N ARG A 26 -7.24 -21.33 1.24
CA ARG A 26 -7.11 -20.30 2.28
C ARG A 26 -7.60 -18.90 1.90
N ASN A 27 -7.71 -18.60 0.61
CA ASN A 27 -8.12 -17.27 0.14
C ASN A 27 -9.62 -17.19 -0.15
N CYS A 28 -10.19 -18.18 -0.86
CA CYS A 28 -11.59 -18.14 -1.27
C CYS A 28 -12.50 -19.21 -0.64
N GLY A 29 -11.94 -20.10 0.18
CA GLY A 29 -12.69 -21.16 0.88
C GLY A 29 -13.10 -22.36 0.03
N LYS A 30 -12.79 -22.37 -1.28
CA LYS A 30 -13.19 -23.47 -2.18
C LYS A 30 -12.39 -24.74 -1.91
N GLU A 31 -13.06 -25.88 -1.93
CA GLU A 31 -12.44 -27.20 -1.83
C GLU A 31 -11.48 -27.44 -3.03
N LEU A 32 -10.25 -27.85 -2.73
CA LEU A 32 -9.16 -28.00 -3.70
C LEU A 32 -9.06 -29.42 -4.26
N PHE A 33 -9.54 -30.42 -3.50
CA PHE A 33 -9.56 -31.83 -3.88
C PHE A 33 -10.82 -32.49 -3.36
N ALA A 34 -11.50 -33.28 -4.19
CA ALA A 34 -12.57 -34.14 -3.71
C ALA A 34 -11.97 -35.18 -2.74
N PRO A 35 -12.59 -35.45 -1.57
CA PRO A 35 -12.08 -36.45 -0.65
C PRO A 35 -12.02 -37.81 -1.35
N THR A 36 -10.81 -38.35 -1.49
CA THR A 36 -10.64 -39.75 -1.89
C THR A 36 -11.18 -40.58 -0.74
N ILE A 37 -12.30 -41.26 -0.98
CA ILE A 37 -12.87 -42.21 -0.03
C ILE A 37 -11.86 -43.34 0.15
N THR A 38 -11.09 -43.28 1.23
CA THR A 38 -10.29 -44.41 1.68
C THR A 38 -11.27 -45.50 2.14
N ALA A 39 -11.12 -46.70 1.59
CA ALA A 39 -11.91 -47.86 1.94
C ALA A 39 -11.96 -48.09 3.48
N PRO A 40 -13.09 -48.58 4.03
CA PRO A 40 -13.22 -48.79 5.46
C PRO A 40 -12.21 -49.85 5.96
N PRO A 41 -11.60 -49.65 7.14
CA PRO A 41 -10.67 -50.62 7.70
C PRO A 41 -11.38 -51.94 8.08
N PRO A 42 -10.68 -53.09 8.03
CA PRO A 42 -11.26 -54.39 8.32
C PRO A 42 -11.72 -54.52 9.78
N ALA A 43 -12.81 -55.25 9.97
CA ALA A 43 -13.46 -55.50 11.25
C ALA A 43 -12.52 -56.20 12.25
N VAL A 44 -12.40 -55.63 13.45
CA VAL A 44 -11.69 -56.24 14.58
C VAL A 44 -12.62 -57.26 15.27
N PRO A 45 -12.16 -58.48 15.60
CA PRO A 45 -12.97 -59.48 16.28
C PRO A 45 -13.44 -59.04 17.68
N LYS A 46 -14.72 -59.28 17.99
CA LYS A 46 -15.31 -59.07 19.32
C LYS A 46 -14.71 -60.04 20.34
N VAL A 47 -14.06 -59.50 21.36
CA VAL A 47 -13.67 -60.24 22.57
C VAL A 47 -14.91 -60.43 23.44
N GLN A 48 -15.18 -61.67 23.81
CA GLN A 48 -16.26 -62.09 24.70
C GLN A 48 -15.90 -61.77 26.17
N PRO A 49 -16.81 -61.17 26.98
CA PRO A 49 -16.57 -61.01 28.42
C PRO A 49 -16.81 -62.31 29.19
N PRO A 50 -16.03 -62.60 30.25
CA PRO A 50 -16.23 -63.77 31.09
C PRO A 50 -17.43 -63.65 32.06
N VAL A 51 -17.79 -64.81 32.58
CA VAL A 51 -19.01 -65.19 33.33
C VAL A 51 -19.14 -64.52 34.71
N HIS A 52 -20.39 -64.19 35.05
CA HIS A 52 -20.90 -63.62 36.31
C HIS A 52 -20.67 -64.51 37.56
N PRO A 53 -20.37 -63.91 38.73
CA PRO A 53 -20.80 -64.40 40.05
C PRO A 53 -22.16 -63.76 40.49
N PRO A 54 -22.83 -64.30 41.53
CA PRO A 54 -24.27 -64.18 41.71
C PRO A 54 -24.77 -62.80 42.19
N GLN A 55 -25.99 -62.52 41.76
CA GLN A 55 -26.74 -61.28 41.92
C GLN A 55 -27.09 -60.96 43.37
N LEU A 56 -26.85 -59.71 43.78
CA LEU A 56 -27.65 -59.01 44.78
C LEU A 56 -28.75 -58.25 44.04
N GLN A 57 -30.00 -58.56 44.35
CA GLN A 57 -31.18 -57.90 43.76
C GLN A 57 -31.24 -56.43 44.20
N PRO A 58 -31.25 -55.46 43.28
CA PRO A 58 -31.59 -54.09 43.64
C PRO A 58 -33.11 -53.95 43.84
N PRO A 59 -33.55 -53.07 44.77
CA PRO A 59 -34.95 -52.81 44.98
C PRO A 59 -35.60 -52.15 43.76
N THR A 60 -36.87 -52.47 43.55
CA THR A 60 -37.74 -51.99 42.48
C THR A 60 -37.78 -50.46 42.46
N MET A 61 -37.01 -49.81 41.57
CA MET A 61 -37.17 -48.39 41.28
C MET A 61 -38.28 -48.22 40.23
N THR A 62 -39.44 -47.77 40.70
CA THR A 62 -40.50 -47.17 39.87
C THR A 62 -39.92 -46.08 38.97
N PRO A 63 -40.35 -45.95 37.69
CA PRO A 63 -39.83 -44.94 36.77
C PRO A 63 -40.22 -43.55 37.27
N ASN A 64 -39.32 -42.92 38.02
CA ASN A 64 -39.46 -41.52 38.38
C ASN A 64 -39.19 -40.70 37.11
N ARG A 65 -40.27 -40.34 36.42
CA ARG A 65 -40.29 -39.42 35.28
C ARG A 65 -39.64 -38.12 35.75
N LYS A 66 -38.33 -37.99 35.53
CA LYS A 66 -37.54 -36.79 35.84
C LYS A 66 -38.27 -35.59 35.25
N ARG A 67 -38.98 -34.85 36.10
CA ARG A 67 -39.54 -33.54 35.78
C ARG A 67 -38.38 -32.71 35.24
N ARG A 68 -38.36 -32.44 33.93
CA ARG A 68 -37.39 -31.54 33.32
C ARG A 68 -37.46 -30.23 34.11
N SER A 69 -36.38 -29.89 34.82
CA SER A 69 -36.41 -28.70 35.66
C SER A 69 -36.56 -27.47 34.77
N PRO A 70 -37.44 -26.51 35.12
CA PRO A 70 -37.62 -25.29 34.33
C PRO A 70 -36.33 -24.47 34.19
N LEU A 71 -35.35 -24.70 35.08
CA LEU A 71 -34.01 -24.12 35.01
C LEU A 71 -33.22 -24.58 33.77
N MET A 72 -33.32 -25.86 33.42
CA MET A 72 -32.63 -26.45 32.25
C MET A 72 -33.19 -25.90 30.94
N LEU A 73 -34.51 -25.67 30.88
CA LEU A 73 -35.17 -25.02 29.74
C LEU A 73 -34.77 -23.54 29.63
N GLY A 74 -34.67 -22.83 30.76
CA GLY A 74 -34.19 -21.45 30.80
C GLY A 74 -32.75 -21.29 30.30
N CYS A 75 -31.82 -22.17 30.72
CA CYS A 75 -30.44 -22.15 30.22
C CYS A 75 -30.34 -22.41 28.72
N LEU A 76 -31.13 -23.32 28.16
CA LEU A 76 -31.14 -23.60 26.72
C LEU A 76 -31.66 -22.42 25.90
N ILE A 77 -32.67 -21.69 26.40
CA ILE A 77 -33.16 -20.46 25.76
C ILE A 77 -32.08 -19.38 25.76
N ILE A 78 -31.38 -19.19 26.89
CA ILE A 78 -30.29 -18.21 26.99
C ILE A 78 -29.15 -18.58 26.03
N ILE A 79 -28.73 -19.84 25.99
CA ILE A 79 -27.70 -20.31 25.06
C ILE A 79 -28.16 -20.12 23.61
N GLY A 80 -29.42 -20.46 23.30
CA GLY A 80 -30.00 -20.23 21.98
C GLY A 80 -29.97 -18.76 21.56
N LEU A 81 -30.32 -17.84 22.47
CA LEU A 81 -30.25 -16.40 22.23
C LEU A 81 -28.81 -15.91 22.02
N ILE A 82 -27.85 -16.42 22.79
CA ILE A 82 -26.43 -16.08 22.60
C ILE A 82 -25.94 -16.57 21.23
N VAL A 83 -26.28 -17.80 20.82
CA VAL A 83 -25.91 -18.34 19.51
C VAL A 83 -26.55 -17.54 18.38
N VAL A 84 -27.82 -17.15 18.51
CA VAL A 84 -28.49 -16.29 17.53
C VAL A 84 -27.86 -14.90 17.48
N ALA A 85 -27.54 -14.30 18.62
CA ALA A 85 -26.87 -13.00 18.68
C ALA A 85 -25.45 -13.06 18.10
N ALA A 86 -24.69 -14.12 18.39
CA ALA A 86 -23.37 -14.37 17.83
C ALA A 86 -23.43 -14.65 16.32
N GLY A 87 -24.43 -15.41 15.86
CA GLY A 87 -24.67 -15.67 14.44
C GLY A 87 -25.07 -14.40 13.68
N ALA A 88 -26.02 -13.62 14.22
CA ALA A 88 -26.44 -12.35 13.64
C ALA A 88 -25.29 -11.32 13.64
N GLY A 89 -24.53 -11.24 14.73
CA GLY A 89 -23.34 -10.41 14.84
C GLY A 89 -22.25 -10.83 13.85
N GLY A 90 -22.01 -12.14 13.71
CA GLY A 90 -21.08 -12.72 12.75
C GLY A 90 -21.47 -12.41 11.30
N ILE A 91 -22.75 -12.56 10.94
CA ILE A 91 -23.28 -12.21 9.61
C ILE A 91 -23.16 -10.70 9.36
N TYR A 92 -23.48 -9.86 10.35
CA TYR A 92 -23.37 -8.41 10.23
C TYR A 92 -21.91 -8.00 9.96
N VAL A 93 -20.97 -8.49 10.76
CA VAL A 93 -19.54 -8.22 10.58
C VAL A 93 -19.09 -8.76 9.22
N TRP A 94 -19.42 -10.00 8.88
CA TRP A 94 -19.02 -10.63 7.62
C TRP A 94 -19.49 -9.83 6.40
N ARG A 95 -20.73 -9.34 6.39
CA ARG A 95 -21.24 -8.47 5.31
C ARG A 95 -20.49 -7.13 5.22
N ARG A 96 -20.10 -6.54 6.36
CA ARG A 96 -19.33 -5.29 6.40
C ARG A 96 -17.87 -5.48 6.02
N VAL A 97 -17.29 -6.66 6.25
CA VAL A 97 -15.87 -6.94 5.94
C VAL A 97 -15.65 -7.69 4.62
N SER A 98 -16.70 -8.18 3.98
CA SER A 98 -16.61 -8.77 2.64
C SER A 98 -16.31 -7.67 1.63
N TYR A 99 -15.21 -7.83 0.90
CA TYR A 99 -14.76 -6.85 -0.08
C TYR A 99 -14.21 -7.56 -1.32
N SER A 100 -14.78 -7.20 -2.46
CA SER A 100 -14.25 -7.55 -3.77
C SER A 100 -13.69 -6.26 -4.39
N PRO A 101 -12.37 -6.16 -4.63
CA PRO A 101 -11.81 -4.98 -5.24
C PRO A 101 -12.42 -4.76 -6.63
N PRO A 102 -12.75 -3.51 -7.00
CA PRO A 102 -13.21 -3.23 -8.36
C PRO A 102 -12.09 -3.51 -9.37
N VAL A 103 -12.46 -3.69 -10.63
CA VAL A 103 -11.48 -3.66 -11.73
C VAL A 103 -10.93 -2.24 -11.82
N ARG A 104 -9.71 -2.04 -11.33
CA ARG A 104 -9.05 -0.74 -11.32
C ARG A 104 -8.44 -0.44 -12.69
N GLN A 105 -8.52 0.81 -13.08
CA GLN A 105 -7.88 1.38 -14.27
C GLN A 105 -6.73 2.30 -13.84
N ALA A 106 -5.75 2.48 -14.72
CA ALA A 106 -4.69 3.44 -14.48
C ALA A 106 -5.31 4.85 -14.32
N PRO A 107 -4.89 5.62 -13.29
CA PRO A 107 -5.34 6.99 -13.14
C PRO A 107 -4.83 7.86 -14.29
N ASP A 108 -5.60 8.87 -14.64
CA ASP A 108 -5.24 9.90 -15.61
C ASP A 108 -4.20 10.84 -15.01
N ILE A 109 -2.96 10.35 -14.99
CA ILE A 109 -1.79 11.10 -14.53
C ILE A 109 -1.36 12.02 -15.70
N PRO A 110 -1.15 13.33 -15.45
CA PRO A 110 -0.66 14.25 -16.46
C PRO A 110 0.56 13.67 -17.18
N GLU A 111 0.64 13.84 -18.50
CA GLU A 111 1.70 13.28 -19.34
C GLU A 111 3.11 13.55 -18.79
N ARG A 112 3.33 14.73 -18.22
CA ARG A 112 4.59 15.12 -17.56
C ARG A 112 4.96 14.23 -16.37
N ALA A 113 3.97 13.84 -15.56
CA ALA A 113 4.17 12.92 -14.44
C ALA A 113 4.18 11.46 -14.92
N ALA A 114 3.34 11.09 -15.88
CA ALA A 114 3.32 9.73 -16.44
C ALA A 114 4.66 9.35 -17.09
N GLY A 115 5.25 10.26 -17.89
CA GLY A 115 6.54 10.04 -18.54
C GLY A 115 7.71 9.93 -17.56
N THR A 116 7.64 10.57 -16.38
CA THR A 116 8.70 10.42 -15.36
C THR A 116 8.58 9.12 -14.56
N MET A 117 7.38 8.55 -14.43
CA MET A 117 7.17 7.30 -13.69
C MET A 117 7.72 6.07 -14.40
N THR A 118 7.80 6.09 -15.73
CA THR A 118 8.33 4.99 -16.54
C THR A 118 9.86 4.93 -16.58
N GLU A 119 10.54 5.97 -16.11
CA GLU A 119 12.01 6.08 -16.17
C GLU A 119 12.71 5.56 -14.91
N PHE A 120 11.94 5.26 -13.86
CA PHE A 120 12.50 4.67 -12.66
C PHE A 120 13.12 3.31 -12.97
N PRO A 121 14.26 2.96 -12.35
CA PRO A 121 14.89 1.68 -12.60
C PRO A 121 14.10 0.53 -11.97
N VAL A 122 14.02 -0.58 -12.71
CA VAL A 122 13.50 -1.85 -12.18
C VAL A 122 14.69 -2.67 -11.68
N ASP A 123 14.75 -2.91 -10.37
CA ASP A 123 15.82 -3.72 -9.79
C ASP A 123 15.61 -5.20 -10.15
N ASN A 124 16.55 -5.74 -10.92
CA ASN A 124 16.51 -7.10 -11.44
C ASN A 124 17.31 -8.11 -10.59
N ASP A 125 17.79 -7.75 -9.40
CA ASP A 125 18.37 -8.72 -8.47
C ASP A 125 17.31 -9.76 -8.08
N PRO A 126 17.48 -11.05 -8.43
CA PRO A 126 16.45 -12.07 -8.19
C PRO A 126 16.33 -12.45 -6.70
N ASN A 127 17.34 -12.13 -5.89
CA ASN A 127 17.42 -12.58 -4.49
C ASN A 127 17.16 -11.45 -3.50
N ALA A 128 17.58 -10.23 -3.84
CA ALA A 128 17.53 -9.07 -2.96
C ALA A 128 17.32 -7.77 -3.74
N PRO A 129 16.18 -7.62 -4.43
CA PRO A 129 15.86 -6.39 -5.16
C PRO A 129 15.63 -5.24 -4.18
N ALA A 130 16.07 -4.04 -4.55
CA ALA A 130 15.61 -2.82 -3.93
C ALA A 130 14.23 -2.46 -4.49
N LYS A 131 13.27 -2.19 -3.60
CA LYS A 131 11.88 -1.89 -3.99
C LYS A 131 11.50 -0.46 -3.60
N PRO A 132 10.76 0.27 -4.44
CA PRO A 132 10.21 1.56 -4.09
C PRO A 132 9.21 1.43 -2.94
N THR A 133 9.31 2.32 -1.96
CA THR A 133 8.38 2.44 -0.84
C THR A 133 7.56 3.72 -0.90
N SER A 134 7.93 4.67 -1.76
CA SER A 134 7.18 5.92 -1.94
C SER A 134 7.12 6.37 -3.39
N VAL A 135 6.15 7.20 -3.72
CA VAL A 135 6.09 7.96 -4.99
C VAL A 135 5.61 9.36 -4.66
N GLN A 136 6.35 10.38 -5.05
CA GLN A 136 5.98 11.77 -4.85
C GLN A 136 6.18 12.52 -6.16
N THR A 137 5.11 13.08 -6.72
CA THR A 137 5.20 13.94 -7.91
C THR A 137 5.03 15.38 -7.46
N GLU A 138 5.91 16.30 -7.83
CA GLU A 138 5.78 17.72 -7.51
C GLU A 138 6.06 18.60 -8.73
N SER A 139 5.32 19.71 -8.85
CA SER A 139 5.65 20.79 -9.79
C SER A 139 6.76 21.66 -9.20
N LEU A 140 7.79 21.94 -10.00
CA LEU A 140 8.90 22.81 -9.62
C LEU A 140 8.69 24.25 -10.11
N SER A 141 7.70 24.48 -10.98
CA SER A 141 7.37 25.80 -11.52
C SER A 141 6.29 26.47 -10.67
N GLY A 142 6.70 27.31 -9.72
CA GLY A 142 5.79 28.15 -8.93
C GLY A 142 6.41 28.68 -7.64
N ASN A 143 5.93 29.83 -7.17
CA ASN A 143 6.21 30.34 -5.83
C ASN A 143 5.43 29.48 -4.81
N THR A 144 5.83 28.21 -4.63
CA THR A 144 5.25 27.36 -3.58
C THR A 144 5.87 27.79 -2.25
N THR A 145 5.46 28.95 -1.76
CA THR A 145 5.54 29.25 -0.33
C THR A 145 4.80 28.12 0.39
N LYS A 146 5.57 27.33 1.14
CA LYS A 146 5.19 26.10 1.85
C LYS A 146 4.94 24.88 0.97
N SER A 147 6.01 24.16 0.68
CA SER A 147 5.95 22.70 0.63
C SER A 147 5.69 22.23 2.08
N ASP A 148 4.42 22.24 2.51
CA ASP A 148 3.97 21.61 3.77
C ASP A 148 3.90 20.07 3.63
N SER A 149 4.65 19.48 2.69
CA SER A 149 4.76 18.03 2.57
C SER A 149 5.74 17.54 3.63
N SER A 150 5.22 16.89 4.66
CA SER A 150 5.94 16.31 5.81
C SER A 150 6.96 15.22 5.47
N SER A 151 7.30 15.02 4.19
CA SER A 151 8.48 14.28 3.77
C SER A 151 9.03 14.86 2.45
N ALA A 152 9.79 15.94 2.53
CA ALA A 152 10.52 16.46 1.38
C ALA A 152 11.42 15.35 0.79
N ALA A 153 11.25 15.05 -0.50
CA ALA A 153 12.14 14.14 -1.23
C ALA A 153 13.61 14.44 -0.90
N LYS A 154 14.37 13.41 -0.50
CA LYS A 154 15.77 13.57 -0.12
C LYS A 154 16.64 13.69 -1.36
N LEU A 155 17.38 14.79 -1.45
CA LEU A 155 18.22 15.15 -2.60
C LEU A 155 19.70 14.90 -2.30
N PRO A 156 20.54 14.70 -3.34
CA PRO A 156 21.99 14.66 -3.19
C PRO A 156 22.56 15.92 -2.54
N PRO A 157 23.70 15.86 -1.82
CA PRO A 157 24.37 17.05 -1.33
C PRO A 157 24.69 18.03 -2.46
N GLY A 158 24.46 19.33 -2.23
CA GLY A 158 24.65 20.37 -3.24
C GLY A 158 23.49 20.54 -4.21
N VAL A 159 22.44 19.70 -4.15
CA VAL A 159 21.22 19.83 -4.95
C VAL A 159 20.06 20.19 -4.03
N ASP A 160 19.34 21.26 -4.38
CA ASP A 160 18.16 21.73 -3.67
C ASP A 160 17.04 22.08 -4.66
N ARG A 161 15.82 22.26 -4.16
CA ARG A 161 14.65 22.57 -4.99
C ARG A 161 14.79 23.88 -5.77
N SER A 162 15.52 24.88 -5.25
CA SER A 162 15.78 26.14 -5.96
C SER A 162 16.70 25.94 -7.16
N LYS A 163 17.68 25.04 -7.06
CA LYS A 163 18.50 24.65 -8.22
C LYS A 163 17.71 23.82 -9.22
N LEU A 164 16.86 22.91 -8.74
CA LEU A 164 16.03 22.09 -9.62
C LEU A 164 15.05 22.94 -10.42
N SER A 165 14.37 23.91 -9.80
CA SER A 165 13.38 24.77 -10.47
C SER A 165 13.97 25.70 -11.54
N LYS A 166 15.30 25.90 -11.56
CA LYS A 166 15.98 26.66 -12.62
C LYS A 166 16.10 25.89 -13.94
N GLY A 167 16.02 24.56 -13.91
CA GLY A 167 16.24 23.73 -15.10
C GLY A 167 15.24 22.61 -15.29
N ALA A 168 14.28 22.42 -14.38
CA ALA A 168 13.23 21.43 -14.48
C ALA A 168 11.86 22.01 -14.12
N THR A 169 10.82 21.46 -14.75
CA THR A 169 9.42 21.87 -14.53
C THR A 169 8.70 21.00 -13.52
N THR A 170 9.09 19.72 -13.42
CA THR A 170 8.46 18.73 -12.54
C THR A 170 9.50 17.74 -12.03
N MET A 171 9.22 17.13 -10.88
CA MET A 171 10.00 16.04 -10.31
C MET A 171 9.08 14.94 -9.83
N THR A 172 9.37 13.70 -10.21
CA THR A 172 8.85 12.52 -9.53
C THR A 172 9.97 11.89 -8.72
N SER A 173 9.71 11.53 -7.47
CA SER A 173 10.71 10.93 -6.60
C SER A 173 10.19 9.68 -5.89
N SER A 174 11.12 8.79 -5.54
CA SER A 174 10.84 7.54 -4.85
C SER A 174 12.00 7.15 -3.94
N THR A 175 11.68 6.63 -2.75
CA THR A 175 12.66 5.97 -1.90
C THR A 175 12.66 4.48 -2.19
N TYR A 176 13.83 3.91 -2.44
CA TYR A 176 14.07 2.49 -2.66
C TYR A 176 14.70 1.88 -1.42
N LYS A 177 14.09 0.81 -0.92
CA LYS A 177 14.60 0.04 0.22
C LYS A 177 15.19 -1.28 -0.27
N PRO A 178 16.51 -1.52 -0.12
CA PRO A 178 17.13 -2.80 -0.43
C PRO A 178 16.52 -3.92 0.43
N GLN A 179 16.17 -5.04 -0.18
CA GLN A 179 15.84 -6.24 0.58
C GLN A 179 17.12 -6.91 1.12
N PRO A 180 17.16 -7.32 2.39
CA PRO A 180 18.32 -8.01 2.94
C PRO A 180 18.45 -9.42 2.35
N LYS A 181 19.67 -9.81 1.93
CA LYS A 181 19.99 -11.15 1.39
C LYS A 181 19.85 -12.29 2.42
N THR A 182 19.88 -11.96 3.71
CA THR A 182 19.74 -12.91 4.82
C THR A 182 18.82 -12.29 5.86
N PRO A 183 17.89 -13.03 6.48
CA PRO A 183 17.09 -12.52 7.59
C PRO A 183 18.04 -12.12 8.74
N LYS A 184 18.32 -10.83 8.88
CA LYS A 184 19.09 -10.34 10.04
C LYS A 184 18.20 -10.49 11.28
N ALA A 185 18.67 -11.26 12.27
CA ALA A 185 18.11 -11.22 13.61
C ALA A 185 18.25 -9.79 14.14
N SER A 186 17.10 -9.16 14.44
CA SER A 186 16.99 -7.89 15.18
C SER A 186 18.03 -6.83 14.82
N SER A 187 18.00 -6.30 13.59
CA SER A 187 18.51 -4.95 13.35
C SER A 187 17.37 -3.96 13.53
N THR A 188 17.65 -2.86 14.22
CA THR A 188 16.75 -1.72 14.43
C THR A 188 15.99 -1.40 13.13
N PRO A 189 14.65 -1.31 13.16
CA PRO A 189 13.88 -1.01 11.97
C PRO A 189 14.23 0.42 11.51
N ASP A 190 14.51 0.59 10.23
CA ASP A 190 14.68 1.89 9.56
C ASP A 190 15.97 2.68 9.85
N SER A 191 17.12 2.06 9.58
CA SER A 191 18.28 2.85 9.17
C SER A 191 18.00 3.51 7.81
N THR A 192 17.74 4.82 7.80
CA THR A 192 17.61 5.61 6.55
C THR A 192 18.92 5.68 5.73
N LYS A 193 20.01 5.14 6.26
CA LYS A 193 21.33 5.04 5.62
C LYS A 193 21.34 4.02 4.49
N ASP A 194 20.51 2.98 4.58
CA ASP A 194 20.48 1.92 3.57
C ASP A 194 19.54 2.25 2.39
N ASN A 195 18.76 3.34 2.51
CA ASN A 195 17.83 3.76 1.47
C ASN A 195 18.56 4.39 0.28
N VAL A 196 18.04 4.12 -0.91
CA VAL A 196 18.41 4.82 -2.15
C VAL A 196 17.29 5.77 -2.52
N TYR A 197 17.61 7.00 -2.89
CA TYR A 197 16.64 8.03 -3.27
C TYR A 197 16.76 8.28 -4.77
N ILE A 198 15.66 8.21 -5.48
CA ILE A 198 15.62 8.40 -6.93
C ILE A 198 14.69 9.56 -7.25
N CYS A 199 15.16 10.48 -8.10
CA CYS A 199 14.37 11.58 -8.63
C CYS A 199 14.44 11.55 -10.16
N VAL A 200 13.31 11.62 -10.83
CA VAL A 200 13.19 11.78 -12.28
C VAL A 200 12.60 13.17 -12.53
N LEU A 201 13.31 13.99 -13.28
CA LEU A 201 13.02 15.39 -13.55
C LEU A 201 12.63 15.54 -15.02
N THR A 202 11.56 16.28 -15.28
CA THR A 202 11.31 16.81 -16.62
C THR A 202 12.07 18.12 -16.76
N ALA A 203 13.18 18.11 -17.49
CA ALA A 203 13.98 19.28 -17.76
C ALA A 203 13.19 20.31 -18.59
N ILE A 204 13.56 21.58 -18.49
CA ILE A 204 13.08 22.61 -19.42
C ILE A 204 13.73 22.32 -20.78
N PRO A 205 12.97 22.33 -21.89
CA PRO A 205 13.51 22.08 -23.21
C PRO A 205 14.73 22.94 -23.53
N ASN A 206 15.70 22.36 -24.23
CA ASN A 206 16.97 22.98 -24.62
C ASN A 206 17.95 23.32 -23.47
N GLN A 207 17.73 22.80 -22.26
CA GLN A 207 18.69 22.90 -21.16
C GLN A 207 19.73 21.76 -21.18
N SER A 208 20.52 21.67 -22.25
CA SER A 208 21.47 20.56 -22.49
C SER A 208 22.49 20.34 -21.36
N ASN A 209 22.86 21.41 -20.64
CA ASN A 209 23.85 21.37 -19.56
C ASN A 209 23.24 21.19 -18.15
N PHE A 210 21.92 21.03 -18.02
CA PHE A 210 21.29 20.99 -16.70
C PHE A 210 21.77 19.79 -15.87
N GLY A 211 21.78 18.59 -16.45
CA GLY A 211 22.30 17.39 -15.77
C GLY A 211 23.77 17.54 -15.35
N ASP A 212 24.62 18.11 -16.21
CA ASP A 212 26.02 18.36 -15.87
C ASP A 212 26.21 19.41 -14.77
N GLY A 213 25.37 20.46 -14.75
CA GLY A 213 25.35 21.46 -13.69
C GLY A 213 24.98 20.87 -12.33
N LEU A 214 24.01 19.95 -12.30
CA LEU A 214 23.67 19.19 -11.09
C LEU A 214 24.84 18.31 -10.65
N ALA A 215 25.45 17.56 -11.57
CA ALA A 215 26.62 16.72 -11.26
C ALA A 215 27.78 17.54 -10.66
N ASN A 216 28.07 18.71 -11.23
CA ASN A 216 29.12 19.61 -10.73
C ASN A 216 28.79 20.16 -9.34
N SER A 217 27.51 20.46 -9.06
CA SER A 217 27.09 20.87 -7.72
C SER A 217 27.31 19.78 -6.67
N VAL A 218 27.07 18.52 -7.03
CA VAL A 218 27.34 17.37 -6.15
C VAL A 218 28.84 17.20 -5.91
N VAL A 219 29.67 17.31 -6.95
CA VAL A 219 31.13 17.25 -6.83
C VAL A 219 31.63 18.33 -5.85
N GLN A 220 31.19 19.57 -6.01
CA GLN A 220 31.56 20.68 -5.14
C GLN A 220 31.15 20.45 -3.68
N ALA A 221 29.94 19.93 -3.45
CA ALA A 221 29.42 19.72 -2.11
C ALA A 221 30.03 18.50 -1.39
N THR A 222 30.53 17.51 -2.12
CA THR A 222 31.01 16.24 -1.56
C THR A 222 32.50 16.01 -1.71
N ASN A 223 33.19 16.87 -2.45
CA ASN A 223 34.56 16.67 -2.91
C ASN A 223 34.75 15.30 -3.60
N GLY A 224 33.72 14.84 -4.32
CA GLY A 224 33.66 13.52 -4.93
C GLY A 224 34.34 13.43 -6.29
N THR A 225 34.74 12.23 -6.68
CA THR A 225 35.29 11.96 -8.02
C THR A 225 34.17 11.79 -9.03
N LYS A 226 34.17 12.61 -10.09
CA LYS A 226 33.23 12.54 -11.23
C LYS A 226 33.79 11.61 -12.31
N THR A 227 32.96 10.68 -12.80
CA THR A 227 33.29 9.78 -13.91
C THR A 227 32.13 9.75 -14.90
N GLY A 228 32.43 9.83 -16.20
CA GLY A 228 31.42 9.73 -17.26
C GLY A 228 30.77 8.34 -17.31
N VAL A 229 29.46 8.31 -17.55
CA VAL A 229 28.68 7.07 -17.64
C VAL A 229 27.76 7.13 -18.87
N LYS A 230 27.63 5.98 -19.54
CA LYS A 230 26.64 5.72 -20.58
C LYS A 230 25.90 4.43 -20.24
N VAL A 231 24.57 4.49 -20.26
CA VAL A 231 23.69 3.33 -20.04
C VAL A 231 22.76 3.22 -21.24
N GLN A 232 22.52 2.01 -21.72
CA GLN A 232 21.56 1.75 -22.80
C GLN A 232 20.52 0.78 -22.28
N SER A 233 19.24 1.15 -22.36
CA SER A 233 18.15 0.28 -21.93
C SER A 233 17.84 -0.77 -23.01
N PRO A 234 17.22 -1.91 -22.63
CA PRO A 234 16.71 -2.91 -23.57
C PRO A 234 15.71 -2.36 -24.59
N LYS A 235 15.03 -1.26 -24.27
CA LYS A 235 14.10 -0.55 -25.16
C LYS A 235 14.80 0.39 -26.15
N GLY A 236 16.13 0.41 -26.18
CA GLY A 236 16.94 1.22 -27.11
C GLY A 236 17.19 2.66 -26.66
N ALA A 237 16.68 3.08 -25.49
CA ALA A 237 16.97 4.40 -24.95
C ALA A 237 18.42 4.48 -24.48
N THR A 238 19.07 5.63 -24.70
CA THR A 238 20.44 5.89 -24.23
C THR A 238 20.42 6.97 -23.17
N TYR A 239 21.10 6.73 -22.06
CA TYR A 239 21.29 7.67 -20.97
C TYR A 239 22.78 8.00 -20.85
N ILE A 240 23.10 9.29 -20.74
CA ILE A 240 24.48 9.77 -20.61
C ILE A 240 24.55 10.69 -19.41
N GLY A 241 25.63 10.61 -18.65
CA GLY A 241 25.86 11.56 -17.57
C GLY A 241 27.06 11.17 -16.73
N SER A 242 26.92 11.29 -15.42
CA SER A 242 28.03 11.20 -14.48
C SER A 242 27.71 10.37 -13.26
N LYS A 243 28.68 9.56 -12.86
CA LYS A 243 28.79 8.98 -11.53
C LYS A 243 29.67 9.87 -10.67
N ILE A 244 29.23 10.18 -9.45
CA ILE A 244 29.98 10.90 -8.44
C ILE A 244 30.13 10.00 -7.23
N ARG A 245 31.37 9.74 -6.83
CA ARG A 245 31.68 8.91 -5.65
C ARG A 245 32.48 9.71 -4.65
N SER A 246 32.04 9.70 -3.40
CA SER A 246 32.76 10.26 -2.25
C SER A 246 32.62 9.35 -1.04
N ALA A 247 33.23 9.72 0.09
CA ALA A 247 33.01 9.04 1.36
C ALA A 247 31.58 9.23 1.90
N GLN A 248 30.86 10.25 1.41
CA GLN A 248 29.57 10.71 1.94
C GLN A 248 28.39 10.41 1.01
N ALA A 249 28.65 10.09 -0.27
CA ALA A 249 27.58 9.93 -1.25
C ALA A 249 28.02 9.09 -2.47
N ASN A 250 27.07 8.32 -2.98
CA ASN A 250 27.12 7.69 -4.30
C ASN A 250 25.98 8.25 -5.13
N VAL A 251 26.30 9.00 -6.19
CA VAL A 251 25.30 9.70 -6.99
C VAL A 251 25.49 9.40 -8.46
N TYR A 252 24.39 9.09 -9.14
CA TYR A 252 24.31 9.14 -10.60
C TYR A 252 23.43 10.30 -11.01
N VAL A 253 23.90 11.06 -12.00
CA VAL A 253 23.10 12.06 -12.72
C VAL A 253 23.09 11.64 -14.18
N LEU A 254 21.93 11.24 -14.69
CA LEU A 254 21.77 10.65 -16.03
C LEU A 254 20.77 11.46 -16.83
N THR A 255 21.10 11.84 -18.06
CA THR A 255 20.21 12.51 -19.01
C THR A 255 19.82 11.53 -20.11
N LYS A 256 18.51 11.40 -20.37
CA LYS A 256 18.02 10.57 -21.49
C LYS A 256 18.26 11.29 -22.82
N GLN A 257 18.93 10.64 -23.76
CA GLN A 257 19.17 11.21 -25.08
C GLN A 257 17.86 11.31 -25.88
N GLY A 258 17.63 12.45 -26.52
CA GLY A 258 16.41 12.71 -27.30
C GLY A 258 15.16 13.02 -26.47
N ALA A 259 15.30 13.24 -25.16
CA ALA A 259 14.20 13.64 -24.28
C ALA A 259 14.66 14.63 -23.21
N ASP A 260 13.75 15.47 -22.73
CA ASP A 260 14.01 16.43 -21.66
C ASP A 260 13.90 15.75 -20.28
N LEU A 261 14.68 14.70 -20.04
CA LEU A 261 14.61 13.89 -18.82
C LEU A 261 15.98 13.76 -18.14
N VAL A 262 16.02 14.08 -16.85
CA VAL A 262 17.20 13.92 -15.99
C VAL A 262 16.85 13.04 -14.79
N ILE A 263 17.68 12.05 -14.50
CA ILE A 263 17.51 11.09 -13.40
C ILE A 263 18.65 11.29 -12.40
N LEU A 264 18.29 11.47 -11.14
CA LEU A 264 19.18 11.47 -10.00
C LEU A 264 18.98 10.16 -9.23
N ILE A 265 20.06 9.42 -8.97
CA ILE A 265 20.04 8.24 -8.10
C ILE A 265 21.06 8.47 -7.00
N TYR A 266 20.63 8.45 -5.74
CA TYR A 266 21.40 8.88 -4.60
C TYR A 266 21.39 7.86 -3.46
N GLY A 267 22.56 7.36 -3.11
CA GLY A 267 22.81 6.62 -1.88
C GLY A 267 23.61 7.48 -0.88
N PRO A 268 23.12 7.71 0.34
CA PRO A 268 23.79 8.55 1.35
C PRO A 268 24.90 7.83 2.13
N ASP A 269 25.07 6.54 1.90
CA ASP A 269 26.00 5.69 2.65
C ASP A 269 26.81 4.78 1.70
N PRO A 270 28.10 4.53 1.97
CA PRO A 270 28.91 3.59 1.19
C PRO A 270 28.30 2.19 1.03
N ALA A 271 27.51 1.71 2.00
CA ALA A 271 26.84 0.41 1.94
C ALA A 271 25.82 0.32 0.79
N THR A 272 25.28 1.45 0.32
CA THR A 272 24.32 1.51 -0.78
C THR A 272 24.96 1.45 -2.16
N LEU A 273 26.30 1.51 -2.27
CA LEU A 273 27.02 1.64 -3.54
C LEU A 273 26.61 0.58 -4.57
N THR A 274 26.60 -0.70 -4.19
CA THR A 274 26.24 -1.79 -5.11
C THR A 274 24.82 -1.67 -5.62
N VAL A 275 23.89 -1.22 -4.76
CA VAL A 275 22.49 -1.04 -5.13
C VAL A 275 22.33 0.16 -6.05
N VAL A 276 22.99 1.29 -5.74
CA VAL A 276 22.98 2.49 -6.58
C VAL A 276 23.54 2.19 -7.98
N ASP A 277 24.67 1.50 -8.06
CA ASP A 277 25.30 1.13 -9.33
C ASP A 277 24.36 0.24 -10.18
N ARG A 278 23.74 -0.75 -9.54
CA ARG A 278 22.79 -1.66 -10.20
C ARG A 278 21.54 -0.93 -10.67
N LEU A 279 20.93 -0.09 -9.82
CA LEU A 279 19.76 0.71 -10.19
C LEU A 279 20.10 1.66 -11.35
N ALA A 280 21.26 2.30 -11.33
CA ALA A 280 21.70 3.17 -12.42
C ALA A 280 21.88 2.44 -13.76
N GLN A 281 22.32 1.18 -13.74
CA GLN A 281 22.39 0.34 -14.95
C GLN A 281 21.03 -0.12 -15.45
N ASN A 282 20.00 -0.07 -14.60
CA ASN A 282 18.66 -0.54 -14.90
C ASN A 282 17.66 0.59 -15.22
N VAL A 283 18.11 1.83 -15.41
CA VAL A 283 17.21 2.93 -15.82
C VAL A 283 16.59 2.64 -17.19
N GLY A 284 15.28 2.86 -17.29
CA GLY A 284 14.52 2.54 -18.51
C GLY A 284 14.34 1.03 -18.77
N ASN A 285 14.70 0.17 -17.82
CA ASN A 285 14.36 -1.25 -17.88
C ASN A 285 12.93 -1.42 -17.35
N GLY A 286 11.98 -1.77 -18.22
CA GLY A 286 10.58 -1.97 -17.84
C GLY A 286 9.70 -0.72 -17.91
N GLU A 287 8.61 -0.70 -17.16
CA GLU A 287 7.63 0.40 -17.03
C GLU A 287 7.84 1.22 -15.74
N GLY A 288 9.03 1.11 -15.15
CA GLY A 288 9.45 1.87 -13.97
C GLY A 288 8.60 1.61 -12.74
N LEU A 289 8.04 2.66 -12.14
CA LEU A 289 7.25 2.54 -10.90
C LEU A 289 6.00 1.65 -11.06
N ILE A 290 5.49 1.51 -12.30
CA ILE A 290 4.28 0.72 -12.58
C ILE A 290 4.57 -0.79 -12.58
N ASP A 291 5.83 -1.22 -12.71
CA ASP A 291 6.20 -2.63 -12.61
C ASP A 291 6.16 -3.16 -11.17
N TYR A 292 6.10 -2.28 -10.17
CA TYR A 292 5.98 -2.66 -8.77
C TYR A 292 4.50 -2.77 -8.36
N PRO A 293 3.98 -3.99 -8.09
CA PRO A 293 2.56 -4.19 -7.83
C PRO A 293 2.04 -3.38 -6.65
N GLU A 294 2.83 -3.22 -5.59
CA GLU A 294 2.44 -2.47 -4.40
C GLU A 294 2.28 -0.97 -4.69
N ILE A 295 3.09 -0.41 -5.59
CA ILE A 295 2.98 0.99 -6.01
C ILE A 295 1.80 1.14 -6.98
N LYS A 296 1.73 0.27 -7.99
CA LYS A 296 0.65 0.24 -8.98
C LYS A 296 -0.72 0.15 -8.34
N GLN A 297 -0.93 -0.84 -7.46
CA GLN A 297 -2.22 -1.06 -6.80
C GLN A 297 -2.65 0.14 -5.96
N SER A 298 -1.69 0.81 -5.32
CA SER A 298 -1.91 2.00 -4.50
C SER A 298 -2.33 3.19 -5.36
N LEU A 299 -1.58 3.50 -6.42
CA LEU A 299 -1.90 4.58 -7.35
C LEU A 299 -3.26 4.37 -8.03
N TRP A 300 -3.57 3.12 -8.36
CA TRP A 300 -4.81 2.75 -9.03
C TRP A 300 -6.05 2.83 -8.12
N THR A 301 -5.90 3.22 -6.85
CA THR A 301 -7.04 3.62 -6.00
C THR A 301 -7.53 5.04 -6.29
N LEU A 302 -6.71 5.88 -6.92
CA LEU A 302 -7.07 7.24 -7.32
C LEU A 302 -8.10 7.25 -8.48
N PRO A 303 -8.77 8.38 -8.76
CA PRO A 303 -9.69 8.48 -9.88
C PRO A 303 -9.06 8.04 -11.21
N ALA A 304 -9.76 7.19 -11.96
CA ALA A 304 -9.32 6.75 -13.29
C ALA A 304 -9.22 7.92 -14.28
N LYS A 305 -10.13 8.90 -14.14
CA LYS A 305 -10.13 10.15 -14.88
C LYS A 305 -10.13 11.30 -13.90
N THR A 306 -9.32 12.32 -14.14
CA THR A 306 -9.40 13.54 -13.34
C THR A 306 -10.73 14.24 -13.65
N PRO A 307 -11.52 14.69 -12.64
CA PRO A 307 -12.71 15.50 -12.89
C PRO A 307 -12.38 16.71 -13.77
N SER A 308 -13.25 17.03 -14.74
CA SER A 308 -12.97 18.07 -15.75
C SER A 308 -12.80 19.48 -15.17
N ASP A 309 -13.34 19.72 -13.98
CA ASP A 309 -13.23 20.98 -13.23
C ASP A 309 -12.00 21.03 -12.31
N LEU A 310 -11.21 19.96 -12.26
CA LEU A 310 -10.02 19.83 -11.43
C LEU A 310 -8.78 19.56 -12.28
N THR A 311 -7.65 20.05 -11.80
CA THR A 311 -6.32 19.78 -12.37
C THR A 311 -5.49 19.05 -11.32
N LEU A 312 -5.02 17.85 -11.63
CA LEU A 312 -4.12 17.10 -10.75
C LEU A 312 -2.76 17.82 -10.65
N GLN A 313 -2.35 18.13 -9.42
CA GLN A 313 -1.11 18.84 -9.10
C GLN A 313 -0.04 17.92 -8.52
N GLU A 314 -0.45 16.98 -7.67
CA GLU A 314 0.47 16.18 -6.87
C GLU A 314 -0.11 14.78 -6.65
N ILE A 315 0.76 13.78 -6.63
CA ILE A 315 0.48 12.43 -6.14
C ILE A 315 1.54 12.10 -5.10
N ASN A 316 1.10 11.60 -3.96
CA ASN A 316 1.99 11.16 -2.89
C ASN A 316 1.57 9.77 -2.40
N THR A 317 2.48 8.80 -2.46
CA THR A 317 2.32 7.47 -1.89
C THR A 317 3.43 7.25 -0.87
N VAL A 318 3.09 6.87 0.35
CA VAL A 318 4.04 6.55 1.43
C VAL A 318 3.58 5.36 2.26
N THR A 319 4.52 4.66 2.86
CA THR A 319 4.24 3.54 3.78
C THR A 319 3.95 4.02 5.20
N GLY A 320 3.26 3.21 5.99
CA GLY A 320 3.01 3.44 7.42
C GLY A 320 4.28 3.65 8.24
N ALA A 321 5.37 2.96 7.89
CA ALA A 321 6.68 3.16 8.51
C ALA A 321 7.20 4.59 8.30
N GLN A 322 7.06 5.13 7.08
CA GLN A 322 7.44 6.50 6.76
C GLN A 322 6.56 7.52 7.49
N ILE A 323 5.25 7.28 7.58
CA ILE A 323 4.32 8.11 8.36
C ILE A 323 4.72 8.12 9.85
N GLY A 324 5.00 6.94 10.40
CA GLY A 324 5.39 6.75 11.80
C GLY A 324 6.73 7.39 12.17
N SER A 325 7.62 7.56 11.19
CA SER A 325 8.97 8.14 11.39
C SER A 325 9.01 9.68 11.39
N GLY A 326 7.92 10.36 11.02
CA GLY A 326 7.87 11.81 10.82
C GLY A 326 7.74 12.68 12.08
N GLY A 327 7.69 12.10 13.28
CA GLY A 327 7.61 12.82 14.56
C GLY A 327 7.12 11.94 15.72
N ASP A 328 7.06 12.51 16.93
CA ASP A 328 6.48 11.85 18.12
C ASP A 328 4.96 11.70 17.99
N LEU A 329 4.54 10.73 17.18
CA LEU A 329 3.16 10.28 17.15
C LEU A 329 2.82 9.69 18.53
N PRO A 330 1.79 10.21 19.24
CA PRO A 330 1.35 9.64 20.49
C PRO A 330 1.08 8.14 20.31
N SER A 331 1.46 7.32 21.28
CA SER A 331 1.27 5.86 21.22
C SER A 331 -0.19 5.47 20.90
N GLY A 332 -1.16 6.28 21.34
CA GLY A 332 -2.58 6.14 21.04
C GLY A 332 -2.98 6.36 19.58
N MET A 333 -2.13 6.99 18.75
CA MET A 333 -2.37 7.16 17.31
C MET A 333 -1.89 5.99 16.46
N ARG A 334 -1.01 5.12 16.99
CA ARG A 334 -0.46 3.98 16.25
C ARG A 334 -1.53 3.07 15.59
N PRO A 335 -2.68 2.77 16.24
CA PRO A 335 -3.72 1.97 15.60
C PRO A 335 -4.37 2.62 14.37
N PHE A 336 -4.22 3.93 14.20
CA PHE A 336 -4.74 4.72 13.08
C PHE A 336 -3.71 4.91 11.96
N ILE A 337 -2.47 4.47 12.15
CA ILE A 337 -1.46 4.53 11.09
C ILE A 337 -1.83 3.46 10.05
N PRO A 338 -2.09 3.85 8.79
CA PRO A 338 -2.34 2.88 7.73
C PRO A 338 -1.03 2.19 7.33
N ASP A 339 -1.13 1.04 6.69
CA ASP A 339 0.03 0.37 6.10
C ASP A 339 0.57 1.17 4.91
N ARG A 340 -0.33 1.88 4.21
CA ARG A 340 0.01 2.78 3.10
C ARG A 340 -0.97 3.93 3.01
N LEU A 341 -0.45 5.11 2.67
CA LEU A 341 -1.24 6.29 2.34
C LEU A 341 -0.98 6.63 0.87
N THR A 342 -2.05 6.87 0.11
CA THR A 342 -1.97 7.44 -1.24
C THR A 342 -2.86 8.66 -1.34
N GLY A 343 -2.24 9.82 -1.56
CA GLY A 343 -2.92 11.09 -1.75
C GLY A 343 -2.78 11.60 -3.17
N ALA A 344 -3.79 12.31 -3.63
CA ALA A 344 -3.73 13.17 -4.79
C ALA A 344 -4.24 14.57 -4.42
N ARG A 345 -3.51 15.60 -4.87
CA ARG A 345 -3.90 17.00 -4.72
C ARG A 345 -4.31 17.57 -6.05
N TYR A 346 -5.42 18.27 -6.06
CA TYR A 346 -5.97 18.93 -7.23
C TYR A 346 -6.20 20.42 -6.95
N THR A 347 -6.35 21.19 -8.01
CA THR A 347 -6.81 22.57 -7.96
C THR A 347 -7.97 22.77 -8.92
N ASP A 348 -8.97 23.55 -8.53
CA ASP A 348 -10.02 23.98 -9.46
C ASP A 348 -9.64 25.26 -10.23
N ALA A 349 -10.53 25.73 -11.10
CA ALA A 349 -10.36 26.97 -11.87
C ALA A 349 -10.15 28.21 -10.99
N GLY A 350 -10.67 28.21 -9.75
CA GLY A 350 -10.46 29.24 -8.75
C GLY A 350 -9.15 29.10 -7.96
N ARG A 351 -8.28 28.17 -8.38
CA ARG A 351 -7.04 27.79 -7.68
C ARG A 351 -7.25 27.32 -6.24
N GLN A 352 -8.46 26.87 -5.92
CA GLN A 352 -8.74 26.32 -4.61
C GLN A 352 -8.30 24.87 -4.55
N GLU A 353 -7.75 24.46 -3.40
CA GLU A 353 -7.16 23.14 -3.21
C GLU A 353 -8.22 22.08 -2.90
N TRP A 354 -8.05 20.92 -3.51
CA TRP A 354 -8.81 19.71 -3.26
C TRP A 354 -7.83 18.57 -2.98
N VAL A 355 -8.11 17.74 -1.99
CA VAL A 355 -7.23 16.62 -1.64
C VAL A 355 -8.06 15.35 -1.51
N ALA A 356 -7.63 14.27 -2.16
CA ALA A 356 -8.14 12.92 -1.96
C ALA A 356 -7.05 12.07 -1.33
N VAL A 357 -7.33 11.41 -0.21
CA VAL A 357 -6.38 10.55 0.50
C VAL A 357 -7.01 9.19 0.76
N ASN A 358 -6.32 8.14 0.34
CA ASN A 358 -6.66 6.75 0.56
C ASN A 358 -5.72 6.17 1.62
N LEU A 359 -6.28 5.80 2.77
CA LEU A 359 -5.58 5.13 3.86
C LEU A 359 -5.84 3.63 3.75
N GLU A 360 -4.83 2.87 3.32
CA GLU A 360 -4.89 1.43 3.15
C GLU A 360 -4.43 0.70 4.42
N TYR A 361 -5.24 -0.23 4.90
CA TYR A 361 -4.95 -1.09 6.04
C TYR A 361 -4.80 -2.54 5.59
N GLY A 362 -4.03 -3.34 6.33
CA GLY A 362 -3.76 -4.73 5.98
C GLY A 362 -4.98 -5.65 5.95
N SER A 363 -6.14 -5.18 6.41
CA SER A 363 -7.42 -5.88 6.25
C SER A 363 -8.63 -4.95 6.26
N THR A 364 -9.73 -5.40 5.65
CA THR A 364 -11.03 -4.73 5.73
C THR A 364 -11.52 -4.61 7.17
N PHE A 365 -11.26 -5.60 8.02
CA PHE A 365 -11.63 -5.53 9.44
C PHE A 365 -10.89 -4.40 10.17
N GLN A 366 -9.59 -4.23 9.92
CA GLN A 366 -8.80 -3.15 10.51
C GLN A 366 -9.32 -1.78 10.04
N ALA A 367 -9.54 -1.61 8.73
CA ALA A 367 -10.12 -0.37 8.17
C ALA A 367 -11.50 -0.07 8.76
N TRP A 368 -12.37 -1.08 8.85
CA TRP A 368 -13.70 -0.95 9.45
C TRP A 368 -13.64 -0.56 10.93
N ARG A 369 -12.77 -1.18 11.72
CA ARG A 369 -12.57 -0.80 13.14
C ARG A 369 -12.07 0.64 13.25
N THR A 370 -11.10 1.03 12.43
CA THR A 370 -10.56 2.40 12.40
C THR A 370 -11.65 3.41 12.00
N TRP A 371 -12.47 3.07 11.01
CA TRP A 371 -13.62 3.87 10.61
C TRP A 371 -14.65 4.01 11.73
N LEU A 372 -14.96 2.95 12.47
CA LEU A 372 -15.87 3.05 13.62
C LEU A 372 -15.36 4.03 14.68
N LEU A 373 -14.07 3.94 15.03
CA LEU A 373 -13.45 4.85 15.98
C LEU A 373 -13.47 6.30 15.47
N ALA A 374 -13.13 6.52 14.20
CA ALA A 374 -13.16 7.84 13.57
C ALA A 374 -14.59 8.40 13.51
N ARG A 375 -15.57 7.57 13.14
CA ARG A 375 -16.99 7.92 13.09
C ARG A 375 -17.54 8.27 14.46
N SER A 376 -17.16 7.55 15.51
CA SER A 376 -17.55 7.89 16.88
C SER A 376 -16.95 9.23 17.31
N ALA A 377 -15.68 9.50 17.00
CA ALA A 377 -15.05 10.79 17.30
C ALA A 377 -15.70 11.95 16.52
N LEU A 378 -15.93 11.79 15.21
CA LEU A 378 -16.50 12.81 14.32
C LEU A 378 -18.01 13.03 14.51
N GLY A 379 -18.74 11.97 14.85
CA GLY A 379 -20.18 12.01 15.09
C GLY A 379 -20.57 12.71 16.39
N ILE A 380 -19.66 12.74 17.37
CA ILE A 380 -19.83 13.55 18.59
C ILE A 380 -19.47 15.03 18.32
N SER A 381 -18.60 15.31 17.34
CA SER A 381 -18.12 16.66 17.01
C SER A 381 -18.89 17.37 15.87
N GLY A 382 -20.08 16.89 15.48
CA GLY A 382 -20.96 17.58 14.52
C GLY A 382 -20.93 17.13 13.06
N GLY A 383 -20.38 15.93 12.76
CA GLY A 383 -20.44 15.35 11.41
C GLY A 383 -21.86 14.95 10.97
N GLN A 384 -22.20 15.21 9.72
CA GLN A 384 -23.47 14.86 9.09
C GLN A 384 -23.31 13.62 8.18
N ALA A 385 -24.33 12.77 8.11
CA ALA A 385 -24.29 11.55 7.31
C ALA A 385 -24.62 11.80 5.83
N THR A 386 -23.97 11.05 4.94
CA THR A 386 -24.28 10.97 3.51
C THR A 386 -23.92 9.58 2.96
N THR A 387 -24.03 9.35 1.66
CA THR A 387 -23.67 8.09 1.01
C THR A 387 -22.70 8.35 -0.13
N VAL A 388 -21.63 7.55 -0.20
CA VAL A 388 -20.64 7.55 -1.28
C VAL A 388 -20.36 6.11 -1.66
N ARG A 389 -20.35 5.76 -2.95
CA ARG A 389 -20.09 4.39 -3.44
C ARG A 389 -20.87 3.29 -2.69
N ASP A 390 -22.15 3.58 -2.40
CA ASP A 390 -23.09 2.71 -1.68
C ASP A 390 -22.68 2.38 -0.23
N VAL A 391 -21.80 3.18 0.37
CA VAL A 391 -21.40 3.06 1.77
C VAL A 391 -21.70 4.33 2.56
N ASP A 392 -21.90 4.14 3.87
CA ASP A 392 -22.08 5.22 4.82
C ASP A 392 -20.85 6.14 4.81
N ALA A 393 -21.08 7.44 4.65
CA ALA A 393 -20.06 8.47 4.70
C ALA A 393 -20.44 9.54 5.73
N LEU A 394 -19.44 10.24 6.25
CA LEU A 394 -19.62 11.44 7.07
C LEU A 394 -19.01 12.62 6.34
N TYR A 395 -19.65 13.79 6.48
CA TYR A 395 -19.03 15.05 6.11
C TYR A 395 -19.12 16.06 7.25
N LEU A 396 -18.15 16.96 7.29
CA LEU A 396 -18.09 18.05 8.27
C LEU A 396 -17.44 19.29 7.64
N ASN A 397 -17.71 20.44 8.25
CA ASN A 397 -17.01 21.68 7.94
C ASN A 397 -16.01 21.96 9.06
N GLN A 398 -14.74 22.15 8.72
CA GLN A 398 -13.68 22.43 9.67
C GLN A 398 -12.72 23.46 9.07
N GLU A 399 -12.45 24.54 9.79
CA GLU A 399 -11.43 25.55 9.42
C GLU A 399 -11.55 26.07 7.98
N GLY A 400 -12.78 26.34 7.52
CA GLY A 400 -13.02 26.82 6.15
C GLY A 400 -12.81 25.76 5.07
N LYS A 401 -12.65 24.49 5.43
CA LYS A 401 -12.65 23.33 4.53
C LYS A 401 -13.90 22.48 4.75
N ARG A 402 -14.31 21.80 3.69
CA ARG A 402 -15.29 20.72 3.76
C ARG A 402 -14.56 19.39 3.66
N ILE A 403 -14.88 18.48 4.56
CA ILE A 403 -14.22 17.18 4.68
C ILE A 403 -15.28 16.11 4.52
N LEU A 404 -15.00 15.07 3.71
CA LEU A 404 -15.81 13.88 3.57
C LEU A 404 -14.96 12.64 3.84
N VAL A 405 -15.47 11.74 4.68
CA VAL A 405 -14.78 10.52 5.09
C VAL A 405 -15.69 9.33 4.90
N PHE A 406 -15.19 8.24 4.32
CA PHE A 406 -15.91 6.98 4.21
C PHE A 406 -14.95 5.79 4.25
N GLN A 407 -15.50 4.59 4.48
CA GLN A 407 -14.73 3.34 4.49
C GLN A 407 -15.30 2.36 3.48
N LYS A 408 -14.44 1.79 2.64
CA LYS A 408 -14.79 0.75 1.68
C LYS A 408 -13.65 -0.24 1.56
N GLY A 409 -13.91 -1.51 1.85
CA GLY A 409 -12.85 -2.53 1.85
C GLY A 409 -11.72 -2.20 2.84
N PRO A 410 -10.45 -2.50 2.52
CA PRO A 410 -9.32 -2.16 3.37
C PRO A 410 -8.98 -0.65 3.39
N TYR A 411 -9.84 0.22 2.85
CA TYR A 411 -9.55 1.65 2.69
C TYR A 411 -10.44 2.52 3.58
N VAL A 412 -9.83 3.51 4.24
CA VAL A 412 -10.51 4.71 4.73
C VAL A 412 -10.13 5.86 3.81
N VAL A 413 -11.12 6.49 3.20
CA VAL A 413 -10.91 7.57 2.24
C VAL A 413 -11.29 8.90 2.89
N LEU A 414 -10.40 9.87 2.76
CA LEU A 414 -10.57 11.25 3.23
C LEU A 414 -10.51 12.17 2.02
N LEU A 415 -11.57 12.93 1.79
CA LEU A 415 -11.63 13.97 0.78
C LEU A 415 -11.74 15.31 1.47
N THR A 416 -10.97 16.29 1.01
CA THR A 416 -11.08 17.68 1.48
C THR A 416 -11.23 18.60 0.28
N GLY A 417 -12.04 19.63 0.46
CA GLY A 417 -12.22 20.71 -0.50
C GLY A 417 -12.49 22.03 0.21
N PRO A 418 -12.66 23.13 -0.55
CA PRO A 418 -12.95 24.44 0.00
C PRO A 418 -14.27 24.44 0.77
N GLY A 419 -14.41 25.30 1.79
CA GLY A 419 -15.65 25.37 2.58
C GLY A 419 -16.88 25.78 1.78
N SER A 420 -16.67 26.46 0.65
CA SER A 420 -17.70 26.80 -0.33
C SER A 420 -18.12 25.63 -1.24
N ALA A 421 -17.37 24.52 -1.26
CA ALA A 421 -17.72 23.34 -2.02
C ALA A 421 -19.02 22.71 -1.51
N THR A 422 -19.90 22.26 -2.41
CA THR A 422 -21.09 21.51 -2.02
C THR A 422 -20.73 20.09 -1.58
N VAL A 423 -21.59 19.46 -0.76
CA VAL A 423 -21.38 18.07 -0.33
C VAL A 423 -21.41 17.14 -1.55
N GLU A 424 -22.32 17.42 -2.49
CA GLU A 424 -22.50 16.69 -3.73
C GLU A 424 -21.22 16.68 -4.58
N ARG A 425 -20.43 17.78 -4.56
CA ARG A 425 -19.15 17.83 -5.28
C ARG A 425 -18.10 16.93 -4.64
N LEU A 426 -18.03 16.84 -3.30
CA LEU A 426 -17.18 15.87 -2.61
C LEU A 426 -17.65 14.42 -2.84
N VAL A 427 -18.97 14.17 -2.82
CA VAL A 427 -19.56 12.87 -3.12
C VAL A 427 -19.22 12.44 -4.55
N ALA A 428 -19.32 13.35 -5.53
CA ALA A 428 -18.97 13.09 -6.92
C ALA A 428 -17.50 12.68 -7.07
N LEU A 429 -16.57 13.39 -6.41
CA LEU A 429 -15.15 13.01 -6.36
C LEU A 429 -14.96 11.65 -5.69
N GLY A 430 -15.63 11.41 -4.55
CA GLY A 430 -15.55 10.15 -3.82
C GLY A 430 -16.05 8.94 -4.62
N ASN A 431 -17.06 9.14 -5.46
CA ASN A 431 -17.57 8.12 -6.35
C ASN A 431 -16.55 7.69 -7.42
N GLN A 432 -15.59 8.54 -7.77
CA GLN A 432 -14.54 8.23 -8.74
C GLN A 432 -13.35 7.48 -8.14
N ILE A 433 -13.20 7.48 -6.81
CA ILE A 433 -12.16 6.71 -6.12
C ILE A 433 -12.37 5.21 -6.37
N GLN A 434 -11.31 4.53 -6.78
CA GLN A 434 -11.34 3.14 -7.24
C GLN A 434 -11.12 2.14 -6.09
N VAL A 435 -11.87 2.34 -5.01
CA VAL A 435 -11.93 1.47 -3.83
C VAL A 435 -13.21 0.66 -3.78
#